data_AF-A0ABD1GY90-F1
#
_entry.id   AF-A0ABD1GY90-F1
#
_cell.length_a   1.000
_cell.length_b   1.000
_cell.length_c   1.000
_cell.angle_alpha   90.00
_cell.angle_beta   90.00
_cell.angle_gamma   90.00
#
_symmetry.space_group_name_H-M   'P 1'
#
loop_
_entity.id
_entity.type
_entity.pdbx_description
1 polymer ?
#
loop_
_entity_poly.entity_id
_entity_poly.type
_entity_poly.pdbx_seq_one_letter_code
_entity_poly.pdbx_strand_id
1 'polypeptide(L)' 'MVEADAAELSKMKQINLLHEELRKWTLDCSFQVGPILVVDDPFTIDSGLMTPTMKIRRDRVVSLYQEEIDNLYKGIAQ' A
#
# COMPACT_ATOMS: atom_id res chain seq x y z
N MET A 1 9.13 -24.67 -5.03
CA MET A 1 8.10 -24.49 -4.00
C MET A 1 8.66 -23.79 -2.76
N VAL A 2 9.80 -24.22 -2.21
CA VAL A 2 10.40 -23.62 -0.98
C VAL A 2 10.82 -22.13 -1.11
N GLU A 3 11.24 -21.67 -2.30
CA GLU A 3 11.65 -20.27 -2.49
C GLU A 3 10.48 -19.26 -2.51
N ALA A 4 9.32 -19.66 -3.01
CA ALA A 4 8.15 -18.78 -3.08
C ALA A 4 7.64 -18.46 -1.67
N ASP A 5 7.57 -19.48 -0.80
CA ASP A 5 7.12 -19.34 0.59
C ASP A 5 8.08 -18.45 1.41
N ALA A 6 9.39 -18.53 1.14
CA ALA A 6 10.39 -17.71 1.81
C ALA A 6 10.30 -16.22 1.39
N ALA A 7 10.05 -15.96 0.10
CA ALA A 7 9.87 -14.60 -0.42
C ALA A 7 8.61 -13.95 0.16
N GLU A 8 7.52 -14.71 0.27
CA GLU A 8 6.25 -14.24 0.82
C GLU A 8 6.36 -13.91 2.32
N LEU A 9 7.05 -14.76 3.09
CA LEU A 9 7.36 -14.49 4.50
C LEU A 9 8.19 -13.20 4.68
N SER A 10 9.15 -12.96 3.78
CA SER A 10 9.95 -11.74 3.78
C SER A 10 9.10 -10.49 3.52
N LYS A 11 8.21 -10.54 2.51
CA LYS A 11 7.29 -9.43 2.19
C LYS A 11 6.35 -9.13 3.36
N MET A 12 5.76 -10.14 3.98
CA MET A 12 4.90 -9.96 5.16
C MET A 12 5.65 -9.28 6.32
N LYS A 13 6.90 -9.69 6.57
CA LYS A 13 7.73 -9.08 7.61
C LYS A 13 8.03 -7.61 7.32
N GLN A 14 8.30 -7.25 6.06
CA GLN A 14 8.52 -5.87 5.65
C GLN A 14 7.26 -5.01 5.83
N ILE A 15 6.09 -5.52 5.43
CA ILE A 15 4.81 -4.82 5.59
C ILE A 15 4.50 -4.58 7.07
N ASN A 16 4.71 -5.58 7.92
CA ASN A 16 4.51 -5.44 9.37
C ASN A 16 5.40 -4.35 9.97
N LEU A 17 6.68 -4.32 9.60
CA LEU A 17 7.61 -3.29 10.06
C LEU A 17 7.17 -1.88 9.61
N LEU A 18 6.74 -1.73 8.35
CA LEU A 18 6.22 -0.46 7.83
C LEU A 18 4.95 -0.01 8.57
N HIS A 19 4.05 -0.95 8.85
CA HIS A 19 2.82 -0.68 9.57
C HIS A 19 3.07 -0.26 11.02
N GLU A 20 4.00 -0.92 11.73
CA GLU A 20 4.42 -0.54 13.08
C GLU A 20 5.02 0.87 13.14
N GLU A 21 5.90 1.19 12.18
CA GLU A 21 6.45 2.54 12.07
C GLU A 21 5.33 3.55 11.79
N LEU A 22 4.52 3.34 10.75
CA LEU A 22 3.42 4.26 10.43
C LEU A 22 2.52 4.51 11.63
N ARG A 23 2.11 3.46 12.35
CA ARG A 23 1.31 3.58 13.57
C ARG A 23 2.01 4.45 14.61
N LYS A 24 3.30 4.23 14.85
CA LYS A 24 4.10 5.01 15.81
C LYS A 24 4.17 6.49 15.41
N TRP A 25 4.42 6.78 14.12
CA TRP A 25 4.53 8.15 13.62
C TRP A 25 3.17 8.88 13.57
N THR A 26 2.06 8.14 13.45
CA THR A 26 0.72 8.73 13.46
C THR A 26 0.07 8.75 14.83
N LEU A 27 0.74 8.33 15.92
CA LEU A 27 0.16 8.32 17.27
C LEU A 27 -0.40 9.68 17.70
N ASP A 28 0.34 10.76 17.42
CA ASP A 28 -0.03 12.13 17.80
C ASP A 28 -0.87 12.85 16.73
N CYS A 29 -1.20 12.16 15.63
CA CYS A 29 -2.03 12.71 14.57
C CYS A 29 -3.52 12.54 14.91
N SER A 30 -4.37 13.42 14.37
CA SER A 30 -5.83 13.29 14.46
C SER A 30 -6.40 12.13 13.63
N PHE A 31 -5.54 11.32 13.01
CA PHE A 31 -5.86 10.20 12.16
C PHE A 31 -4.85 9.08 12.40
N GLN A 32 -5.26 7.86 12.09
CA GLN A 32 -4.37 6.71 12.01
C GLN A 32 -4.35 6.22 10.57
N VAL A 33 -3.19 5.73 10.12
CA VAL A 33 -3.10 5.06 8.83
C VAL A 33 -3.65 3.64 9.00
N GLY A 34 -4.62 3.28 8.15
CA GLY A 34 -5.23 1.95 8.13
C GLY A 34 -4.34 0.90 7.47
N PRO A 35 -4.91 -0.24 7.03
CA PRO A 35 -4.17 -1.23 6.27
C PRO A 35 -3.47 -0.62 5.06
N ILE A 36 -2.24 -1.07 4.80
CA ILE A 36 -1.39 -0.59 3.72
C ILE A 36 -1.12 -1.72 2.73
N LEU A 37 -0.98 -1.33 1.45
CA LEU A 37 -0.45 -2.19 0.40
C LEU A 37 0.89 -1.60 -0.07
N VAL A 38 1.91 -2.45 -0.13
CA VAL A 38 3.20 -2.10 -0.75
C VAL A 38 3.18 -2.61 -2.18
N VAL A 39 3.33 -1.71 -3.14
CA VAL A 39 3.40 -2.03 -4.57
C VAL A 39 4.85 -2.00 -5.02
N ASP A 40 5.23 -2.96 -5.87
CA ASP A 40 6.60 -3.09 -6.38
C ASP A 40 6.90 -2.01 -7.45
N ASP A 41 5.89 -1.61 -8.22
CA ASP A 41 6.03 -0.61 -9.29
C ASP A 41 5.79 0.83 -8.78
N PRO A 42 6.71 1.78 -9.05
CA PRO A 42 6.53 3.16 -8.67
C PRO A 42 5.48 3.86 -9.54
N PHE A 43 4.82 4.87 -8.97
CA PHE A 43 4.03 5.80 -9.76
C PHE A 43 4.95 6.73 -10.53
N THR A 44 4.66 6.93 -11.82
CA THR A 44 5.48 7.78 -12.70
C THR A 44 4.61 8.67 -13.58
N ILE A 45 5.23 9.68 -14.20
CA ILE A 45 4.57 10.51 -15.21
C ILE A 45 4.30 9.65 -16.46
N ASP A 46 5.25 8.80 -16.84
CA ASP A 46 5.19 7.96 -18.04
C ASP A 46 4.10 6.89 -17.96
N SER A 47 3.83 6.32 -16.78
CA SER A 47 2.70 5.41 -16.56
C SER A 47 1.35 6.13 -16.51
N GLY A 48 1.34 7.46 -16.51
CA GLY A 48 0.12 8.26 -16.38
C GLY A 48 -0.50 8.23 -14.99
N LEU A 49 0.22 7.72 -13.97
CA LEU A 49 -0.23 7.70 -12.57
C LEU A 49 0.12 9.01 -11.82
N MET A 50 0.98 9.84 -12.42
CA MET A 50 1.33 11.16 -11.91
C MET A 50 0.99 12.26 -12.91
N THR A 51 0.79 13.46 -12.40
CA THR A 51 0.81 14.69 -13.19
C THR A 51 2.26 15.08 -13.51
N PRO A 52 2.51 15.93 -14.52
CA PRO A 52 3.87 16.43 -14.81
C PRO A 52 4.55 17.12 -13.62
N THR A 53 3.78 17.61 -12.65
CA THR A 53 4.29 18.20 -11.40
C THR A 53 4.46 17.17 -10.28
N MET A 54 4.54 15.87 -10.59
CA MET A 54 4.72 14.77 -9.65
C MET A 54 3.60 14.59 -8.60
N LYS A 55 2.41 15.18 -8.82
CA LYS A 55 1.22 14.88 -7.99
C LYS A 55 0.58 13.59 -8.46
N ILE A 56 0.26 12.68 -7.53
CA ILE A 56 -0.47 11.44 -7.81
C ILE A 56 -1.86 11.74 -8.39
N ARG A 57 -2.24 11.03 -9.45
CA ARG A 57 -3.57 11.03 -10.04
C ARG A 57 -4.45 10.01 -9.32
N ARG A 58 -5.12 10.45 -8.26
CA ARG A 58 -5.91 9.59 -7.35
C ARG A 58 -6.95 8.75 -8.10
N ASP A 59 -7.66 9.33 -9.06
CA ASP A 59 -8.65 8.64 -9.89
C ASP A 59 -8.06 7.43 -10.62
N ARG A 60 -6.85 7.59 -11.18
CA ARG A 60 -6.14 6.54 -11.92
C ARG A 60 -5.59 5.46 -11.00
N VAL A 61 -4.95 5.86 -9.90
CA VAL A 61 -4.40 4.91 -8.92
C VAL A 61 -5.51 4.09 -8.26
N VAL A 62 -6.62 4.72 -7.85
CA VAL A 62 -7.76 4.00 -7.27
C VAL A 62 -8.37 3.02 -8.27
N SER A 63 -8.52 3.42 -9.53
CA SER A 63 -9.05 2.52 -10.57
C SER A 63 -8.12 1.34 -10.86
N LEU A 64 -6.80 1.56 -10.81
CA LEU A 64 -5.80 0.52 -11.08
C LEU A 64 -5.75 -0.53 -9.96
N TYR A 65 -5.83 -0.10 -8.69
CA TYR A 65 -5.70 -0.97 -7.52
C TYR A 65 -7.05 -1.22 -6.82
N GLN A 66 -8.17 -1.09 -7.53
CA GLN A 66 -9.49 -1.15 -6.93
C GLN A 66 -9.71 -2.47 -6.19
N GLU A 67 -9.33 -3.58 -6.81
CA GLU A 67 -9.51 -4.92 -6.23
C GLU A 67 -8.67 -5.12 -4.97
N GLU A 68 -7.40 -4.72 -4.99
CA GLU A 68 -6.50 -4.82 -3.85
C GLU A 68 -6.96 -3.92 -2.71
N ILE A 69 -7.40 -2.69 -3.01
CA ILE A 69 -7.99 -1.79 -2.02
C ILE A 69 -9.23 -2.43 -1.40
N ASP A 70 -10.13 -2.99 -2.20
CA ASP A 70 -11.33 -3.66 -1.68
C ASP A 70 -10.94 -4.85 -0.79
N ASN A 71 -9.94 -5.64 -1.21
CA ASN A 71 -9.44 -6.79 -0.45
C ASN A 71 -8.81 -6.39 0.89
N LEU A 72 -8.12 -5.24 0.98
CA LEU A 72 -7.59 -4.72 2.25
C LEU A 72 -8.69 -4.48 3.28
N TYR A 73 -9.88 -4.04 2.84
CA TYR A 73 -10.98 -3.67 3.74
C TYR A 73 -12.04 -4.76 3.92
N LYS A 74 -12.14 -5.74 3.02
CA LYS A 74 -13.03 -6.90 3.17
C LYS A 74 -12.81 -7.67 4.48
N GLY A 75 -11.56 -7.72 4.99
CA GLY A 75 -11.21 -8.39 6.24
C GLY A 75 -11.54 -7.62 7.53
N ILE A 76 -12.01 -6.37 7.44
CA ILE A 76 -12.34 -5.52 8.61
C ILE A 76 -13.85 -5.46 8.84
N ALA A 77 -14.65 -5.82 7.83
CA ALA A 77 -16.11 -5.84 7.89
C ALA A 77 -16.65 -7.24 8.26
N GLN A 78 -16.39 -7.69 9.49
CA GLN A 78 -17.17 -8.73 10.19
C GLN A 78 -17.23 -8.43 11.70
#